data_AF-A0A919RD06-F1
#
_entry.id   AF-A0A919RD06-F1
#
_cell.length_a   1.000
_cell.length_b   1.000
_cell.length_c   1.000
_cell.angle_alpha   90.00
_cell.angle_beta   90.00
_cell.angle_gamma   90.00
#
_symmetry.space_group_name_H-M   'P 1'
#
loop_
_entity.id
_entity.type
_entity.pdbx_description
1 polymer ?
#
loop_
_entity_poly.entity_id
_entity_poly.type
_entity_poly.pdbx_seq_one_letter_code
_entity_poly.pdbx_strand_id
1 'polypeptide(L)'
;MSLGFTAMRGFAVTLAAAGLVLTGCSGDDGAKTKAADSGSQGGGLVEVLGSLSAKGSAARYLEYGDMAHWRAIGAANDAGATGDRRWVSAMGVGLGNIALRADVVTQQTGINVYKVDRVVAYGMPPENALRLEGAFAVDDIKSKLTTLGAKPRTMGGQEGLTFTKDNQIDMNGPMVKIGLMNQLNQVVVTDKALVAGAAAAPVEAGLASSGSLKDSADHTAVASCLGDVAAALIAAPPQVAGVKLYGLGLRKPAAPGDPAVNVVCALPLVPEIKNNFTSKFTPQAKVLRDAVDGIEHDEVSAGGQTVLRATVKIKPDGPAILVQQLFLRNQLASLIDPAAPVDPAGAVMPGS
;
A
#
# COMPACT_ATOMS: atom_id res chain seq x y z
N MET A 1 -57.34 -30.79 7.23
CA MET A 1 -56.30 -30.95 8.28
C MET A 1 -55.80 -29.55 8.60
N SER A 2 -56.52 -28.84 9.48
CA SER A 2 -56.30 -28.72 10.92
C SER A 2 -55.05 -27.89 11.27
N LEU A 3 -55.38 -26.76 11.91
CA LEU A 3 -54.61 -25.67 12.49
C LEU A 3 -53.41 -26.07 13.36
N GLY A 4 -52.46 -25.12 13.47
CA GLY A 4 -51.45 -25.08 14.53
C GLY A 4 -50.85 -23.69 14.70
N PHE A 5 -51.62 -22.77 15.31
CA PHE A 5 -51.15 -21.52 15.91
C PHE A 5 -50.29 -21.82 17.16
N THR A 6 -49.18 -21.11 17.38
CA THR A 6 -48.62 -20.93 18.74
C THR A 6 -48.00 -19.55 18.89
N ALA A 7 -48.33 -18.92 20.01
CA ALA A 7 -48.16 -17.52 20.34
C ALA A 7 -46.89 -17.19 21.15
N MET A 8 -46.55 -15.90 21.08
CA MET A 8 -45.75 -15.02 21.95
C MET A 8 -45.14 -15.54 23.27
N ARG A 9 -43.86 -15.16 23.48
CA ARG A 9 -43.29 -14.50 24.68
C ARG A 9 -42.10 -13.65 24.17
N GLY A 10 -41.97 -12.34 24.35
CA GLY A 10 -42.21 -11.52 25.53
C GLY A 10 -40.91 -11.42 26.33
N PHE A 11 -39.95 -10.57 25.92
CA PHE A 11 -38.80 -10.21 26.75
C PHE A 11 -38.66 -8.70 26.87
N ALA A 12 -38.60 -8.29 28.13
CA ALA A 12 -38.72 -6.93 28.63
C ALA A 12 -37.44 -6.11 28.40
N VAL A 13 -37.67 -4.85 28.06
CA VAL A 13 -36.71 -3.75 28.09
C VAL A 13 -36.44 -3.40 29.54
N THR A 14 -35.17 -3.35 29.93
CA THR A 14 -34.75 -2.77 31.23
C THR A 14 -33.93 -1.52 30.94
N LEU A 15 -34.55 -0.35 31.13
CA LEU A 15 -33.87 0.93 31.23
C LEU A 15 -33.18 1.01 32.60
N ALA A 16 -31.85 1.09 32.62
CA ALA A 16 -31.11 1.52 33.80
C ALA A 16 -30.79 3.01 33.67
N ALA A 17 -31.54 3.83 34.39
CA ALA A 17 -31.23 5.23 34.64
C ALA A 17 -30.20 5.30 35.79
N ALA A 18 -28.98 5.75 35.47
CA ALA A 18 -27.98 6.09 36.48
C ALA A 18 -27.97 7.61 36.65
N GLY A 19 -28.29 8.05 37.86
CA GLY A 19 -28.55 9.42 38.24
C GLY A 19 -27.30 10.32 38.25
N LEU A 20 -27.56 11.57 37.88
CA LEU A 20 -26.76 12.74 38.22
C LEU A 20 -26.58 12.84 39.75
N VAL A 21 -25.34 13.03 40.20
CA VAL A 21 -25.05 13.69 41.48
C VAL A 21 -24.18 14.91 41.16
N LEU A 22 -24.77 16.10 41.34
CA LEU A 22 -24.11 17.39 41.34
C LEU A 22 -23.83 17.79 42.79
N THR A 23 -22.57 17.80 43.18
CA THR A 23 -22.05 18.54 44.34
C THR A 23 -20.70 19.12 43.96
N GLY A 24 -20.61 20.45 43.90
CA GLY A 24 -19.37 21.18 43.64
C GLY A 24 -18.58 21.48 44.92
N CYS A 25 -17.27 21.71 44.78
CA CYS A 25 -16.62 22.99 45.09
C CYS A 25 -15.08 22.87 44.99
N SER A 26 -14.50 23.79 44.21
CA SER A 26 -13.25 24.54 44.46
C SER A 26 -11.90 23.80 44.54
N GLY A 27 -10.98 24.17 43.64
CA GLY A 27 -9.54 23.85 43.74
C GLY A 27 -8.77 24.18 42.46
N ASP A 28 -7.75 25.02 42.60
CA ASP A 28 -6.91 25.67 41.59
C ASP A 28 -6.18 24.78 40.56
N ASP A 29 -5.92 25.41 39.41
CA ASP A 29 -4.74 25.32 38.54
C ASP A 29 -4.07 23.96 38.26
N GLY A 30 -4.10 23.59 36.96
CA GLY A 30 -2.98 22.88 36.34
C GLY A 30 -3.36 21.65 35.52
N ALA A 31 -2.94 21.67 34.25
CA ALA A 31 -2.90 20.53 33.33
C ALA A 31 -4.25 19.98 32.82
N LYS A 32 -4.72 20.58 31.71
CA LYS A 32 -5.55 19.88 30.73
C LYS A 32 -4.72 18.74 30.11
N THR A 33 -4.70 17.57 30.72
CA THR A 33 -4.41 16.32 30.02
C THR A 33 -5.54 16.11 29.01
N LYS A 34 -5.28 16.50 27.75
CA LYS A 34 -6.03 15.98 26.61
C LYS A 34 -5.99 14.46 26.72
N ALA A 35 -7.13 13.85 27.02
CA ALA A 35 -7.33 12.45 26.77
C ALA A 35 -6.94 12.22 25.30
N ALA A 36 -5.86 11.45 25.11
CA ALA A 36 -5.45 11.00 23.80
C ALA A 36 -6.64 10.24 23.23
N ASP A 37 -7.23 10.82 22.19
CA ASP A 37 -8.26 10.20 21.40
C ASP A 37 -7.64 8.92 20.83
N SER A 38 -7.92 7.79 21.47
CA SER A 38 -7.61 6.45 20.99
C SER A 38 -8.55 6.09 19.85
N GLY A 39 -8.70 7.01 18.90
CA GLY A 39 -9.41 6.85 17.65
C GLY A 39 -8.59 5.95 16.76
N SER A 40 -8.90 4.65 16.83
CA SER A 40 -8.61 3.63 15.80
C SER A 40 -7.38 3.94 14.93
N GLN A 41 -6.18 3.75 15.49
CA GLN A 41 -4.88 3.71 14.79
C GLN A 41 -4.76 2.48 13.85
N GLY A 42 -5.83 2.14 13.12
CA GLY A 42 -5.76 1.23 11.99
C GLY A 42 -5.14 1.98 10.83
N GLY A 43 -3.80 1.94 10.71
CA GLY A 43 -3.08 2.64 9.64
C GLY A 43 -3.65 2.31 8.26
N GLY A 44 -3.66 3.30 7.35
CA GLY A 44 -4.30 3.19 6.03
C GLY A 44 -3.90 1.96 5.21
N LEU A 45 -2.69 1.41 5.42
CA LEU A 45 -2.24 0.16 4.83
C LEU A 45 -3.09 -1.06 5.25
N VAL A 46 -3.45 -1.20 6.52
CA VAL A 46 -4.27 -2.33 7.00
C VAL A 46 -5.69 -2.26 6.43
N GLU A 47 -6.23 -1.07 6.26
CA GLU A 47 -7.52 -0.88 5.58
C GLU A 47 -7.45 -1.32 4.11
N VAL A 48 -6.38 -0.93 3.41
CA VAL A 48 -6.11 -1.37 2.03
C VAL A 48 -6.04 -2.90 1.95
N LEU A 49 -5.35 -3.58 2.88
CA LEU A 49 -5.32 -5.05 2.91
C LEU A 49 -6.73 -5.67 3.04
N GLY A 50 -7.66 -4.97 3.69
CA GLY A 50 -9.06 -5.38 3.79
C GLY A 50 -9.83 -5.31 2.46
N SER A 51 -9.35 -4.51 1.51
CA SER A 51 -9.96 -4.29 0.19
C SER A 51 -9.42 -5.19 -0.92
N LEU A 52 -8.39 -5.98 -0.64
CA LEU A 52 -7.68 -6.80 -1.62
C LEU A 52 -7.89 -8.28 -1.33
N SER A 53 -8.06 -9.06 -2.39
CA SER A 53 -8.17 -10.52 -2.30
C SER A 53 -6.96 -11.16 -1.62
N ALA A 54 -7.20 -12.08 -0.68
CA ALA A 54 -6.17 -12.92 -0.07
C ALA A 54 -5.55 -13.94 -1.03
N LYS A 55 -6.11 -14.11 -2.23
CA LYS A 55 -5.73 -15.13 -3.21
C LYS A 55 -5.15 -14.48 -4.47
N GLY A 56 -4.33 -15.26 -5.19
CA GLY A 56 -3.83 -14.86 -6.50
C GLY A 56 -2.64 -13.91 -6.41
N SER A 57 -2.55 -13.00 -7.38
CA SER A 57 -1.38 -12.13 -7.54
C SER A 57 -1.24 -11.09 -6.41
N ALA A 58 -2.36 -10.62 -5.85
CA ALA A 58 -2.36 -9.65 -4.76
C ALA A 58 -1.59 -10.10 -3.50
N ALA A 59 -1.56 -11.40 -3.22
CA ALA A 59 -0.87 -11.98 -2.06
C ALA A 59 0.65 -12.11 -2.22
N ARG A 60 1.20 -11.85 -3.41
CA ARG A 60 2.64 -12.03 -3.70
C ARG A 60 3.43 -10.73 -3.60
N TYR A 61 2.80 -9.63 -4.00
CA TYR A 61 3.44 -8.33 -4.14
C TYR A 61 2.38 -7.25 -3.99
N LEU A 62 2.68 -6.24 -3.18
CA LEU A 62 1.85 -5.08 -2.94
C LEU A 62 2.73 -3.86 -2.73
N GLU A 63 2.39 -2.77 -3.40
CA GLU A 63 2.88 -1.43 -3.13
C GLU A 63 1.72 -0.56 -2.67
N TYR A 64 2.01 0.37 -1.76
CA TYR A 64 1.05 1.29 -1.16
C TYR A 64 1.62 2.70 -1.15
N GLY A 65 0.80 3.69 -1.47
CA GLY A 65 1.11 5.12 -1.35
C GLY A 65 -0.06 5.90 -0.74
N ASP A 66 0.23 6.78 0.21
CA ASP A 66 -0.73 7.67 0.87
C ASP A 66 -0.69 9.07 0.23
N MET A 67 -1.36 9.22 -0.91
CA MET A 67 -1.39 10.49 -1.66
C MET A 67 -2.08 11.62 -0.89
N ALA A 68 -3.08 11.30 -0.05
CA ALA A 68 -3.70 12.27 0.86
C ALA A 68 -2.67 12.88 1.82
N HIS A 69 -1.81 12.05 2.41
CA HIS A 69 -0.75 12.53 3.29
C HIS A 69 0.23 13.47 2.57
N TRP A 70 0.69 13.10 1.38
CA TRP A 70 1.62 13.95 0.60
C TRP A 70 1.01 15.31 0.24
N ARG A 71 -0.29 15.35 -0.07
CA ARG A 71 -1.03 16.61 -0.24
C ARG A 71 -1.12 17.41 1.06
N ALA A 72 -1.44 16.74 2.17
CA ALA A 72 -1.65 17.39 3.47
C ALA A 72 -0.38 18.12 3.97
N ILE A 73 0.81 17.58 3.70
CA ILE A 73 2.07 18.22 4.07
C ILE A 73 2.60 19.19 2.99
N GLY A 74 1.88 19.38 1.88
CA GLY A 74 2.28 20.29 0.79
C GLY A 74 3.42 19.76 -0.09
N ALA A 75 3.67 18.45 -0.08
CA ALA A 75 4.64 17.78 -0.97
C ALA A 75 4.00 17.35 -2.32
N ALA A 76 2.68 17.43 -2.44
CA ALA A 76 1.95 17.24 -3.69
C ALA A 76 0.74 18.19 -3.78
N ASN A 77 0.28 18.43 -5.00
CA ASN A 77 -1.00 19.04 -5.32
C ASN A 77 -1.62 18.36 -6.56
N ASP A 78 -2.76 18.87 -7.01
CA ASP A 78 -3.49 18.34 -8.17
C ASP A 78 -2.68 18.27 -9.48
N ALA A 79 -1.62 19.08 -9.60
CA ALA A 79 -0.75 19.13 -10.78
C ALA A 79 0.46 18.20 -10.65
N GLY A 80 0.80 17.75 -9.44
CA GLY A 80 1.89 16.81 -9.20
C GLY A 80 2.66 17.07 -7.92
N ALA A 81 3.85 16.49 -7.86
CA ALA A 81 4.81 16.71 -6.78
C ALA A 81 5.21 18.18 -6.65
N THR A 82 5.34 18.65 -5.41
CA THR A 82 5.78 20.01 -5.07
C THR A 82 6.92 19.97 -4.06
N GLY A 83 7.75 21.01 -4.04
CA GLY A 83 8.82 21.14 -3.07
C GLY A 83 10.01 20.20 -3.34
N ASP A 84 10.46 19.52 -2.29
CA ASP A 84 11.68 18.72 -2.32
C ASP A 84 11.54 17.47 -3.22
N ARG A 85 12.41 17.40 -4.23
CA ARG A 85 12.41 16.33 -5.24
C ARG A 85 12.71 14.96 -4.67
N ARG A 86 13.30 14.84 -3.47
CA ARG A 86 13.60 13.52 -2.87
C ARG A 86 12.33 12.69 -2.64
N TRP A 87 11.19 13.34 -2.39
CA TRP A 87 9.90 12.68 -2.16
C TRP A 87 9.21 12.18 -3.43
N VAL A 88 9.63 12.63 -4.62
CA VAL A 88 9.03 12.21 -5.90
C VAL A 88 9.02 10.69 -6.06
N SER A 89 10.11 10.05 -5.67
CA SER A 89 10.22 8.59 -5.71
C SER A 89 9.22 7.89 -4.78
N ALA A 90 9.03 8.43 -3.56
CA ALA A 90 8.07 7.91 -2.59
C ALA A 90 6.62 8.10 -3.04
N MET A 91 6.31 9.25 -3.65
CA MET A 91 5.00 9.55 -4.21
C MET A 91 4.64 8.66 -5.40
N GLY A 92 5.64 8.18 -6.14
CA GLY A 92 5.46 7.25 -7.26
C GLY A 92 5.22 5.79 -6.88
N VAL A 93 5.38 5.43 -5.60
CA VAL A 93 5.17 4.06 -5.12
C VAL A 93 3.72 3.63 -5.39
N GLY A 94 3.54 2.49 -6.06
CA GLY A 94 2.26 1.96 -6.50
C GLY A 94 1.78 2.52 -7.84
N LEU A 95 2.38 3.58 -8.40
CA LEU A 95 1.91 4.15 -9.68
C LEU A 95 2.63 3.58 -10.91
N GLY A 96 3.83 3.03 -10.73
CA GLY A 96 4.68 2.55 -11.84
C GLY A 96 4.79 3.58 -12.96
N ASN A 97 4.66 3.13 -14.21
CA ASN A 97 4.77 4.00 -15.40
C ASN A 97 3.68 5.09 -15.49
N ILE A 98 2.57 4.98 -14.74
CA ILE A 98 1.54 6.01 -14.74
C ILE A 98 2.07 7.29 -14.08
N ALA A 99 2.93 7.19 -13.05
CA ALA A 99 3.53 8.38 -12.43
C ALA A 99 4.34 9.21 -13.43
N LEU A 100 5.07 8.55 -14.34
CA LEU A 100 5.90 9.19 -15.36
C LEU A 100 5.09 9.92 -16.45
N ARG A 101 3.80 9.63 -16.56
CA ARG A 101 2.87 10.15 -17.56
C ARG A 101 1.60 10.75 -16.95
N ALA A 102 1.65 11.12 -15.67
CA ALA A 102 0.47 11.49 -14.90
C ALA A 102 -0.33 12.67 -15.52
N ASP A 103 0.37 13.64 -16.10
CA ASP A 103 -0.21 14.79 -16.82
C ASP A 103 -0.98 14.35 -18.08
N VAL A 104 -0.33 13.55 -18.94
CA VAL A 104 -0.93 13.03 -20.17
C VAL A 104 -2.10 12.09 -19.86
N VAL A 105 -1.93 11.21 -18.87
CA VAL A 105 -2.98 10.31 -18.39
C VAL A 105 -4.17 11.13 -17.89
N THR A 106 -3.96 12.15 -17.06
CA THR A 106 -5.03 13.03 -16.56
C THR A 106 -5.76 13.73 -17.70
N GLN A 107 -5.03 14.31 -18.65
CA GLN A 107 -5.61 15.04 -19.78
C GLN A 107 -6.50 14.12 -20.63
N GLN A 108 -5.95 12.96 -21.01
CA GLN A 108 -6.56 12.05 -21.99
C GLN A 108 -7.66 11.16 -21.39
N THR A 109 -7.51 10.74 -20.12
CA THR A 109 -8.42 9.78 -19.49
C THR A 109 -9.30 10.39 -18.40
N GLY A 110 -8.94 11.57 -17.88
CA GLY A 110 -9.57 12.16 -16.69
C GLY A 110 -9.06 11.58 -15.36
N ILE A 111 -8.21 10.55 -15.39
CA ILE A 111 -7.66 9.91 -14.19
C ILE A 111 -6.50 10.77 -13.65
N ASN A 112 -6.73 11.47 -12.53
CA ASN A 112 -5.69 12.22 -11.85
C ASN A 112 -5.18 11.47 -10.62
N VAL A 113 -3.99 10.88 -10.75
CA VAL A 113 -3.36 10.08 -9.68
C VAL A 113 -2.90 10.91 -8.48
N TYR A 114 -2.77 12.23 -8.59
CA TYR A 114 -2.44 13.11 -7.47
C TYR A 114 -3.66 13.60 -6.69
N LYS A 115 -4.88 13.33 -7.18
CA LYS A 115 -6.15 13.65 -6.47
C LYS A 115 -6.68 12.53 -5.60
N VAL A 116 -6.21 11.31 -5.82
CA VAL A 116 -6.67 10.10 -5.10
C VAL A 116 -6.15 10.11 -3.68
N ASP A 117 -6.84 9.49 -2.74
CA ASP A 117 -6.39 9.40 -1.36
C ASP A 117 -5.27 8.36 -1.20
N ARG A 118 -5.44 7.20 -1.85
CA ARG A 118 -4.51 6.07 -1.74
C ARG A 118 -4.25 5.44 -3.10
N VAL A 119 -3.03 4.94 -3.25
CA VAL A 119 -2.57 4.19 -4.42
C VAL A 119 -2.13 2.81 -3.96
N VAL A 120 -2.53 1.79 -4.71
CA VAL A 120 -2.19 0.39 -4.42
C VAL A 120 -1.85 -0.32 -5.72
N ALA A 121 -0.60 -0.70 -5.94
CA ALA A 121 -0.28 -1.69 -6.97
C ALA A 121 -0.14 -3.07 -6.33
N TYR A 122 -0.58 -4.11 -7.02
CA TYR A 122 -0.48 -5.45 -6.50
C TYR A 122 -0.33 -6.48 -7.62
N GLY A 123 0.26 -7.61 -7.27
CA GLY A 123 0.68 -8.62 -8.25
C GLY A 123 1.99 -8.29 -8.93
N MET A 124 2.42 -9.21 -9.80
CA MET A 124 3.64 -9.06 -10.60
C MET A 124 3.27 -9.19 -12.08
N PRO A 125 3.94 -8.46 -12.99
CA PRO A 125 3.73 -8.60 -14.42
C PRO A 125 3.81 -10.08 -14.88
N PRO A 126 2.94 -10.50 -15.82
CA PRO A 126 1.88 -9.70 -16.46
C PRO A 126 0.59 -9.59 -15.61
N GLU A 127 0.49 -10.29 -14.49
CA GLU A 127 -0.71 -10.40 -13.65
C GLU A 127 -0.75 -9.35 -12.52
N ASN A 128 -0.44 -8.09 -12.84
CA ASN A 128 -0.53 -6.99 -11.91
C ASN A 128 -1.72 -6.07 -12.21
N ALA A 129 -2.14 -5.34 -11.19
CA ALA A 129 -3.14 -4.30 -11.30
C ALA A 129 -2.83 -3.15 -10.35
N LEU A 130 -3.45 -2.01 -10.62
CA LEU A 130 -3.43 -0.78 -9.87
C LEU A 130 -4.84 -0.51 -9.36
N ARG A 131 -4.97 -0.19 -8.08
CA ARG A 131 -6.16 0.34 -7.45
C ARG A 131 -5.87 1.73 -6.90
N LEU A 132 -6.68 2.68 -7.34
CA LEU A 132 -6.69 4.05 -6.87
C LEU A 132 -7.95 4.26 -6.04
N GLU A 133 -7.82 4.82 -4.84
CA GLU A 133 -8.96 5.07 -3.96
C GLU A 133 -9.14 6.56 -3.72
N GLY A 134 -10.38 7.03 -3.78
CA GLY A 134 -10.73 8.44 -3.65
C GLY A 134 -12.00 8.76 -4.44
N ALA A 135 -12.35 10.04 -4.51
CA ALA A 135 -13.51 10.48 -5.29
C ALA A 135 -13.17 10.56 -6.80
N PHE A 136 -14.01 9.98 -7.65
CA PHE A 136 -13.84 9.99 -9.10
C PHE A 136 -15.04 10.60 -9.83
N ALA A 137 -14.77 11.36 -10.90
CA ALA A 137 -15.78 11.77 -11.87
C ALA A 137 -16.07 10.61 -12.83
N VAL A 138 -16.85 9.63 -12.36
CA VAL A 138 -17.08 8.35 -13.03
C VAL A 138 -17.50 8.52 -14.49
N ASP A 139 -18.50 9.38 -14.75
CA ASP A 139 -19.05 9.57 -16.09
C ASP A 139 -18.04 10.23 -17.03
N ASP A 140 -17.29 11.23 -16.56
CA ASP A 140 -16.25 11.90 -17.34
C ASP A 140 -15.12 10.92 -17.72
N ILE A 141 -14.68 10.09 -16.77
CA ILE A 141 -13.65 9.08 -17.00
C ILE A 141 -14.15 8.03 -18.01
N LYS A 142 -15.35 7.47 -17.78
CA LYS A 142 -15.93 6.48 -18.71
C LYS A 142 -16.12 7.05 -20.11
N SER A 143 -16.59 8.29 -20.22
CA SER A 143 -16.75 8.98 -21.50
C SER A 143 -15.42 9.13 -22.23
N LYS A 144 -14.37 9.65 -21.56
CA LYS A 144 -13.03 9.81 -22.15
C LYS A 144 -12.41 8.49 -22.58
N LEU A 145 -12.48 7.46 -21.75
CA LEU A 145 -11.96 6.12 -22.08
C LEU A 145 -12.71 5.51 -23.29
N THR A 146 -14.04 5.71 -23.36
CA THR A 146 -14.84 5.28 -24.52
C THR A 146 -14.46 6.04 -25.79
N THR A 147 -14.24 7.36 -25.71
CA THR A 147 -13.74 8.17 -26.84
C THR A 147 -12.37 7.69 -27.32
N LEU A 148 -11.51 7.20 -26.42
CA LEU A 148 -10.24 6.58 -26.77
C LEU A 148 -10.39 5.19 -27.40
N GLY A 149 -11.59 4.61 -27.43
CA GLY A 149 -11.89 3.32 -28.07
C GLY A 149 -12.13 2.16 -27.10
N ALA A 150 -12.21 2.41 -25.79
CA ALA A 150 -12.58 1.37 -24.84
C ALA A 150 -14.04 0.92 -25.05
N LYS A 151 -14.30 -0.36 -24.81
CA LYS A 151 -15.62 -0.98 -24.97
C LYS A 151 -16.14 -1.48 -23.62
N PRO A 152 -17.46 -1.50 -23.39
CA PRO A 152 -18.03 -2.08 -22.17
C PRO A 152 -17.61 -3.54 -21.97
N ARG A 153 -17.29 -3.91 -20.73
CA ARG A 153 -17.00 -5.28 -20.30
C ARG A 153 -17.35 -5.45 -18.82
N THR A 154 -17.94 -6.56 -18.45
CA THR A 154 -18.15 -6.94 -17.04
C THR A 154 -16.90 -7.62 -16.48
N MET A 155 -16.46 -7.20 -15.29
CA MET A 155 -15.33 -7.78 -14.55
C MET A 155 -15.71 -7.87 -13.07
N GLY A 156 -15.67 -9.07 -12.49
CA GLY A 156 -15.97 -9.25 -11.07
C GLY A 156 -17.38 -8.82 -10.68
N GLY A 157 -18.33 -8.93 -11.61
CA GLY A 157 -19.72 -8.46 -11.44
C GLY A 157 -19.91 -6.94 -11.54
N GLN A 158 -18.85 -6.17 -11.81
CA GLN A 158 -18.91 -4.72 -12.00
C GLN A 158 -18.85 -4.36 -13.49
N GLU A 159 -19.52 -3.28 -13.86
CA GLU A 159 -19.37 -2.69 -15.18
C GLU A 159 -18.02 -1.97 -15.30
N GLY A 160 -17.26 -2.34 -16.32
CA GLY A 160 -16.00 -1.71 -16.67
C GLY A 160 -15.82 -1.51 -18.17
N LEU A 161 -14.58 -1.18 -18.54
CA LEU A 161 -14.16 -0.89 -19.89
C LEU A 161 -12.92 -1.71 -20.25
N THR A 162 -12.83 -2.10 -21.53
CA THR A 162 -11.71 -2.86 -22.09
C THR A 162 -11.22 -2.21 -23.38
N PHE A 163 -9.91 -2.02 -23.54
CA PHE A 163 -9.31 -1.59 -24.82
C PHE A 163 -8.95 -2.77 -25.72
N THR A 164 -8.39 -3.83 -25.14
CA THR A 164 -7.88 -5.01 -25.85
C THR A 164 -8.21 -6.28 -25.06
N LYS A 165 -7.82 -7.45 -25.56
CA LYS A 165 -7.92 -8.70 -24.79
C LYS A 165 -6.93 -8.71 -23.62
N ASP A 166 -7.17 -9.57 -22.64
CA ASP A 166 -6.29 -9.76 -21.49
C ASP A 166 -4.83 -9.97 -21.93
N ASN A 167 -3.92 -9.24 -21.29
CA ASN A 167 -2.48 -9.24 -21.53
C ASN A 167 -2.04 -8.80 -22.94
N GLN A 168 -2.96 -8.38 -23.82
CA GLN A 168 -2.61 -7.95 -25.18
C GLN A 168 -2.01 -6.53 -25.19
N ILE A 169 -0.84 -6.40 -25.83
CA ILE A 169 -0.23 -5.10 -26.10
C ILE A 169 -0.59 -4.70 -27.53
N ASP A 170 -1.36 -3.63 -27.69
CA ASP A 170 -1.61 -3.02 -28.99
C ASP A 170 -0.62 -1.87 -29.23
N MET A 171 0.45 -2.17 -29.99
CA MET A 171 1.52 -1.22 -30.30
C MET A 171 1.03 0.03 -31.06
N ASN A 172 -0.13 -0.05 -31.71
CA ASN A 172 -0.74 1.06 -32.45
C ASN A 172 -1.92 1.68 -31.70
N GLY A 173 -2.23 1.16 -30.51
CA GLY A 173 -3.39 1.51 -29.73
C GLY A 173 -3.28 2.87 -29.03
N PRO A 174 -4.39 3.39 -28.49
CA PRO A 174 -4.44 4.66 -27.78
C PRO A 174 -3.53 4.68 -26.54
N MET A 175 -3.34 3.55 -25.86
CA MET A 175 -2.53 3.47 -24.64
C MET A 175 -1.06 3.77 -24.92
N VAL A 176 -0.49 3.22 -25.99
CA VAL A 176 0.91 3.44 -26.35
C VAL A 176 1.18 4.91 -26.68
N LYS A 177 0.20 5.59 -27.31
CA LYS A 177 0.27 7.03 -27.60
C LYS A 177 0.35 7.90 -26.35
N ILE A 178 -0.21 7.44 -25.23
CA ILE A 178 -0.10 8.11 -23.92
C ILE A 178 1.04 7.55 -23.07
N GLY A 179 1.89 6.69 -23.62
CA GLY A 179 3.06 6.12 -22.96
C GLY A 179 2.75 4.95 -22.02
N LEU A 180 1.58 4.33 -22.14
CA LEU A 180 1.20 3.12 -21.41
C LEU A 180 1.16 1.92 -22.36
N MET A 181 1.61 0.75 -21.92
CA MET A 181 1.60 -0.45 -22.76
C MET A 181 0.27 -1.20 -22.66
N ASN A 182 -0.11 -1.55 -21.44
CA ASN A 182 -1.30 -2.35 -21.13
C ASN A 182 -1.89 -2.07 -19.74
N GLN A 183 -1.34 -1.11 -18.99
CA GLN A 183 -1.71 -0.84 -17.59
C GLN A 183 -3.19 -0.44 -17.42
N LEU A 184 -3.82 0.08 -18.46
CA LEU A 184 -5.23 0.48 -18.48
C LEU A 184 -6.06 -0.36 -19.47
N ASN A 185 -5.61 -1.56 -19.85
CA ASN A 185 -6.36 -2.39 -20.80
C ASN A 185 -7.73 -2.78 -20.27
N GLN A 186 -7.80 -3.10 -18.98
CA GLN A 186 -9.02 -3.41 -18.24
C GLN A 186 -9.19 -2.33 -17.17
N VAL A 187 -10.36 -1.69 -17.10
CA VAL A 187 -10.63 -0.61 -16.13
C VAL A 187 -12.02 -0.77 -15.55
N VAL A 188 -12.13 -0.75 -14.22
CA VAL A 188 -13.39 -0.55 -13.50
C VAL A 188 -13.27 0.74 -12.71
N VAL A 189 -14.29 1.60 -12.80
CA VAL A 189 -14.34 2.87 -12.07
C VAL A 189 -15.68 3.01 -11.36
N THR A 190 -15.63 3.32 -10.07
CA THR A 190 -16.76 3.60 -9.18
C THR A 190 -16.60 4.99 -8.56
N ASP A 191 -17.56 5.40 -7.75
CA ASP A 191 -17.50 6.66 -6.99
C ASP A 191 -16.31 6.74 -6.01
N LYS A 192 -15.78 5.59 -5.58
CA LYS A 192 -14.74 5.48 -4.54
C LYS A 192 -13.43 4.87 -4.99
N ALA A 193 -13.42 4.17 -6.12
CA ALA A 193 -12.23 3.45 -6.56
C ALA A 193 -12.14 3.35 -8.09
N LEU A 194 -10.92 3.34 -8.59
CA LEU A 194 -10.58 2.93 -9.93
C LEU A 194 -9.62 1.75 -9.84
N VAL A 195 -9.94 0.63 -10.48
CA VAL A 195 -9.06 -0.54 -10.58
C VAL A 195 -8.74 -0.77 -12.05
N ALA A 196 -7.46 -0.88 -12.38
CA ALA A 196 -7.00 -1.08 -13.74
C ALA A 196 -5.84 -2.08 -13.83
N GLY A 197 -5.72 -2.78 -14.95
CA GLY A 197 -4.65 -3.73 -15.19
C GLY A 197 -4.61 -4.27 -16.61
N ALA A 198 -3.64 -5.14 -16.88
CA ALA A 198 -3.45 -5.75 -18.18
C ALA A 198 -4.50 -6.83 -18.52
N ALA A 199 -5.07 -7.48 -17.49
CA ALA A 199 -6.02 -8.58 -17.60
C ALA A 199 -7.18 -8.42 -16.60
N ALA A 200 -8.30 -9.12 -16.83
CA ALA A 200 -9.49 -8.99 -16.00
C ALA A 200 -9.26 -9.60 -14.62
N ALA A 201 -8.61 -10.76 -14.54
CA ALA A 201 -8.36 -11.47 -13.28
C ALA A 201 -7.67 -10.62 -12.19
N PRO A 202 -6.57 -9.88 -12.45
CA PRO A 202 -5.98 -9.01 -11.43
C PRO A 202 -6.86 -7.79 -11.11
N VAL A 203 -7.66 -7.28 -12.06
CA VAL A 203 -8.65 -6.23 -11.75
C VAL A 203 -9.72 -6.76 -10.79
N GLU A 204 -10.24 -7.96 -11.03
CA GLU A 204 -11.22 -8.61 -10.16
C GLU A 204 -10.68 -8.85 -8.74
N ALA A 205 -9.40 -9.20 -8.62
CA ALA A 205 -8.75 -9.38 -7.31
C ALA A 205 -8.72 -8.10 -6.47
N GLY A 206 -8.72 -6.91 -7.10
CA GLY A 206 -8.82 -5.62 -6.42
C GLY A 206 -10.23 -5.10 -6.26
N LEU A 207 -11.24 -5.81 -6.77
CA LEU A 207 -12.67 -5.54 -6.57
C LEU A 207 -13.30 -6.50 -5.54
N ALA A 208 -12.59 -7.58 -5.20
CA ALA A 208 -13.14 -8.72 -4.49
C ALA A 208 -13.66 -8.38 -3.09
N SER A 209 -14.81 -8.97 -2.74
CA SER A 209 -15.48 -8.85 -1.44
C SER A 209 -15.33 -10.08 -0.53
N SER A 210 -14.69 -11.15 -1.01
CA SER A 210 -14.58 -12.42 -0.26
C SER A 210 -13.13 -12.82 0.00
N GLY A 211 -12.74 -12.83 1.28
CA GLY A 211 -11.41 -13.19 1.76
C GLY A 211 -10.39 -12.09 1.46
N SER A 212 -9.92 -11.41 2.51
CA SER A 212 -9.06 -10.24 2.36
C SER A 212 -7.62 -10.52 2.81
N LEU A 213 -6.64 -9.77 2.29
CA LEU A 213 -5.27 -9.86 2.80
C LEU A 213 -5.17 -9.50 4.29
N LYS A 214 -6.13 -8.72 4.81
CA LYS A 214 -6.25 -8.45 6.26
C LYS A 214 -6.51 -9.73 7.08
N ASP A 215 -7.10 -10.75 6.48
CA ASP A 215 -7.33 -12.05 7.13
C ASP A 215 -6.08 -12.95 7.12
N SER A 216 -5.03 -12.58 6.38
CA SER A 216 -3.74 -13.26 6.40
C SER A 216 -2.92 -12.81 7.61
N ALA A 217 -2.66 -13.73 8.54
CA ALA A 217 -1.85 -13.46 9.73
C ALA A 217 -0.46 -12.90 9.37
N ASP A 218 0.17 -13.39 8.29
CA ASP A 218 1.47 -12.91 7.84
C ASP A 218 1.43 -11.46 7.34
N HIS A 219 0.47 -11.14 6.46
CA HIS A 219 0.34 -9.78 5.90
C HIS A 219 -0.04 -8.77 6.98
N THR A 220 -0.97 -9.13 7.86
CA THR A 220 -1.39 -8.28 8.97
C THR A 220 -0.26 -8.08 9.97
N ALA A 221 0.55 -9.10 10.27
CA ALA A 221 1.72 -8.95 11.14
C ALA A 221 2.77 -8.00 10.54
N VAL A 222 3.07 -8.17 9.24
CA VAL A 222 4.02 -7.30 8.52
C VAL A 222 3.49 -5.86 8.42
N ALA A 223 2.22 -5.66 8.08
CA ALA A 223 1.61 -4.33 8.04
C ALA A 223 1.57 -3.66 9.43
N SER A 224 1.31 -4.44 10.48
CA SER A 224 1.35 -3.93 11.86
C SER A 224 2.77 -3.54 12.29
N CYS A 225 3.79 -4.33 11.90
CA CYS A 225 5.19 -4.00 12.11
C CYS A 225 5.58 -2.69 11.40
N LEU A 226 5.10 -2.52 10.16
CA LEU A 226 5.30 -1.29 9.39
C LEU A 226 4.64 -0.10 10.04
N GLY A 227 3.47 -0.24 10.68
CA GLY A 227 2.75 0.85 11.34
C GLY A 227 2.30 1.94 10.36
N ASP A 228 2.27 3.19 10.80
CA ASP A 228 1.88 4.32 9.95
C ASP A 228 3.00 4.71 8.97
N VAL A 229 2.69 4.69 7.67
CA VAL A 229 3.64 4.83 6.56
C VAL A 229 3.00 5.65 5.44
N ALA A 230 3.80 6.46 4.75
CA ALA A 230 3.39 7.23 3.57
C ALA A 230 3.56 6.42 2.27
N ALA A 231 4.47 5.45 2.28
CA ALA A 231 4.68 4.51 1.20
C ALA A 231 5.10 3.15 1.78
N ALA A 232 4.68 2.05 1.17
CA ALA A 232 5.08 0.71 1.58
C ALA A 232 5.17 -0.27 0.41
N LEU A 233 5.95 -1.32 0.62
CA LEU A 233 6.02 -2.52 -0.22
C LEU A 233 5.90 -3.74 0.70
N ILE A 234 4.99 -4.67 0.38
CA ILE A 234 4.91 -6.00 1.01
C ILE A 234 5.11 -7.04 -0.08
N ALA A 235 6.14 -7.88 0.06
CA ALA A 235 6.45 -8.88 -0.95
C ALA A 235 7.16 -10.10 -0.36
N ALA A 236 6.91 -11.26 -0.97
CA ALA A 236 7.78 -12.42 -0.76
C ALA A 236 9.15 -12.15 -1.39
N PRO A 237 10.26 -12.71 -0.84
CA PRO A 237 11.54 -12.64 -1.52
C PRO A 237 11.45 -13.28 -2.92
N PRO A 238 12.26 -12.80 -3.89
CA PRO A 238 12.30 -13.35 -5.24
C PRO A 238 12.79 -14.81 -5.28
N GLN A 239 13.49 -15.25 -4.24
CA GLN A 239 13.96 -16.63 -4.08
C GLN A 239 13.48 -17.17 -2.73
N VAL A 240 13.14 -18.46 -2.68
CA VAL A 240 12.76 -19.11 -1.42
C VAL A 240 13.97 -19.06 -0.49
N ALA A 241 13.84 -18.30 0.58
CA ALA A 241 14.93 -17.96 1.48
C ALA A 241 14.47 -18.17 2.93
N GLY A 242 15.30 -17.82 3.90
CA GLY A 242 14.95 -17.85 5.32
C GLY A 242 13.92 -16.78 5.74
N VAL A 243 13.49 -15.88 4.84
CA VAL A 243 12.41 -14.90 5.09
C VAL A 243 11.15 -15.28 4.31
N LYS A 244 10.00 -15.25 5.00
CA LYS A 244 8.68 -15.53 4.40
C LYS A 244 8.13 -14.34 3.63
N LEU A 245 8.18 -13.17 4.26
CA LEU A 245 7.58 -11.93 3.77
C LEU A 245 8.39 -10.73 4.26
N TYR A 246 8.64 -9.78 3.37
CA TYR A 246 9.18 -8.47 3.71
C TYR A 246 8.07 -7.43 3.71
N GLY A 247 8.17 -6.47 4.62
CA GLY A 247 7.48 -5.18 4.58
C GLY A 247 8.51 -4.07 4.61
N LEU A 248 8.44 -3.15 3.65
CA LEU A 248 9.39 -2.05 3.48
C LEU A 248 8.63 -0.73 3.42
N GLY A 249 8.76 0.10 4.45
CA GLY A 249 7.96 1.31 4.59
C GLY A 249 8.81 2.57 4.64
N LEU A 250 8.22 3.68 4.21
CA LEU A 250 8.63 5.03 4.57
C LEU A 250 7.63 5.58 5.58
N ARG A 251 8.09 5.95 6.78
CA ARG A 251 7.27 6.65 7.78
C ARG A 251 6.75 7.96 7.20
N LYS A 252 5.55 8.36 7.65
CA LYS A 252 4.98 9.68 7.32
C LYS A 252 5.85 10.80 7.88
N PRO A 253 6.51 11.62 7.05
CA PRO A 253 7.13 12.85 7.54
C PRO A 253 6.02 13.82 8.00
N ALA A 254 6.27 14.61 9.05
CA ALA A 254 5.31 15.62 9.50
C ALA A 254 5.35 16.86 8.59
N ALA A 255 6.50 17.14 7.99
CA ALA A 255 6.72 18.21 7.03
C ALA A 255 7.68 17.79 5.89
N PRO A 256 7.64 18.45 4.72
CA PRO A 256 8.52 18.10 3.59
C PRO A 256 10.03 18.20 3.90
N GLY A 257 10.41 18.99 4.92
CA GLY A 257 11.79 19.15 5.36
C GLY A 257 12.32 18.04 6.28
N ASP A 258 11.47 17.17 6.80
CA ASP A 258 11.87 16.17 7.79
C ASP A 258 12.81 15.11 7.19
N PRO A 259 13.74 14.54 7.97
CA PRO A 259 14.57 13.43 7.50
C PRO A 259 13.69 12.21 7.16
N ALA A 260 14.04 11.47 6.11
CA ALA A 260 13.34 10.25 5.76
C ALA A 260 13.65 9.14 6.78
N VAL A 261 12.61 8.44 7.23
CA VAL A 261 12.74 7.29 8.13
C VAL A 261 12.14 6.07 7.45
N ASN A 262 12.99 5.12 7.11
CA ASN A 262 12.59 3.86 6.50
C ASN A 262 12.38 2.79 7.58
N VAL A 263 11.52 1.81 7.30
CA VAL A 263 11.26 0.67 8.18
C VAL A 263 11.40 -0.60 7.36
N VAL A 264 12.17 -1.56 7.86
CA VAL A 264 12.25 -2.92 7.32
C VAL A 264 11.60 -3.85 8.31
N CYS A 265 10.63 -4.63 7.86
CA CYS A 265 9.96 -5.68 8.60
C CYS A 265 10.24 -7.00 7.88
N ALA A 266 10.90 -7.94 8.53
CA ALA A 266 11.18 -9.27 7.99
C ALA A 266 10.47 -10.32 8.84
N LEU A 267 9.59 -11.10 8.21
CA LEU A 267 8.94 -12.25 8.84
C LEU A 267 9.81 -13.50 8.62
N PRO A 268 10.55 -14.00 9.63
CA PRO A 268 11.48 -15.11 9.44
C PRO A 268 10.76 -16.46 9.28
N LEU A 269 11.33 -17.34 8.46
CA LEU A 269 11.04 -18.78 8.40
C LEU A 269 12.01 -19.60 9.25
N VAL A 270 13.20 -19.07 9.51
CA VAL A 270 14.28 -19.74 10.27
C VAL A 270 14.93 -18.77 11.26
N PRO A 271 15.40 -19.24 12.43
CA PRO A 271 15.93 -18.38 13.50
C PRO A 271 17.22 -17.63 13.11
N GLU A 272 18.00 -18.15 12.16
CA GLU A 272 19.27 -17.56 11.70
C GLU A 272 19.08 -16.17 11.10
N ILE A 273 17.89 -15.87 10.56
CA ILE A 273 17.56 -14.55 10.04
C ILE A 273 17.68 -13.49 11.14
N LYS A 274 17.28 -13.78 12.38
CA LYS A 274 17.38 -12.81 13.50
C LYS A 274 18.83 -12.37 13.72
N ASN A 275 19.75 -13.33 13.75
CA ASN A 275 21.16 -13.06 14.00
C ASN A 275 21.79 -12.28 12.84
N ASN A 276 21.48 -12.64 11.59
CA ASN A 276 22.01 -11.91 10.43
C ASN A 276 21.39 -10.52 10.28
N PHE A 277 20.08 -10.40 10.46
CA PHE A 277 19.38 -9.12 10.41
C PHE A 277 20.03 -8.12 11.37
N THR A 278 20.21 -8.50 12.63
CA THR A 278 20.80 -7.60 13.65
C THR A 278 22.30 -7.35 13.47
N SER A 279 23.09 -8.34 13.04
CA SER A 279 24.55 -8.21 12.95
C SER A 279 25.07 -7.64 11.62
N LYS A 280 24.32 -7.80 10.52
CA LYS A 280 24.74 -7.40 9.17
C LYS A 280 23.98 -6.21 8.61
N PHE A 281 22.71 -6.01 9.00
CA PHE A 281 21.93 -4.84 8.58
C PHE A 281 22.25 -3.63 9.47
N THR A 282 23.51 -3.18 9.44
CA THR A 282 24.02 -2.10 10.29
C THR A 282 24.42 -0.89 9.46
N PRO A 283 24.54 0.32 10.07
CA PRO A 283 25.02 1.50 9.35
C PRO A 283 26.38 1.28 8.67
N GLN A 284 27.21 0.35 9.16
CA GLN A 284 28.54 0.07 8.60
C GLN A 284 28.49 -0.80 7.34
N ALA A 285 27.34 -1.38 6.98
CA ALA A 285 27.20 -2.16 5.77
C ALA A 285 27.53 -1.31 4.53
N LYS A 286 28.30 -1.89 3.58
CA LYS A 286 28.82 -1.18 2.39
C LYS A 286 27.73 -0.44 1.61
N VAL A 287 26.54 -1.01 1.49
CA VAL A 287 25.41 -0.43 0.73
C VAL A 287 24.59 0.59 1.53
N LEU A 288 24.86 0.78 2.82
CA LEU A 288 24.11 1.66 3.73
C LEU A 288 24.94 2.84 4.26
N ARG A 289 26.24 2.66 4.48
CA ARG A 289 27.13 3.60 5.20
C ARG A 289 27.10 5.05 4.72
N ASP A 290 26.90 5.23 3.41
CA ASP A 290 26.93 6.55 2.80
C ASP A 290 25.57 7.25 2.91
N ALA A 291 24.47 6.51 3.10
CA ALA A 291 23.09 7.01 3.07
C ALA A 291 22.33 6.97 4.41
N VAL A 292 22.86 6.27 5.43
CA VAL A 292 22.15 6.02 6.69
C VAL A 292 22.90 6.64 7.88
N ASP A 293 22.17 7.32 8.76
CA ASP A 293 22.69 7.87 10.02
C ASP A 293 22.62 6.88 11.18
N GLY A 294 21.59 6.02 11.20
CA GLY A 294 21.41 5.04 12.25
C GLY A 294 20.39 3.98 11.91
N ILE A 295 20.55 2.80 12.53
CA ILE A 295 19.62 1.68 12.44
C ILE A 295 19.35 1.17 13.85
N GLU A 296 18.07 1.13 14.22
CA GLU A 296 17.60 0.57 15.48
C GLU A 296 16.83 -0.72 15.19
N HIS A 297 17.14 -1.80 15.91
CA HIS A 297 16.52 -3.11 15.73
C HIS A 297 15.63 -3.47 16.92
N ASP A 298 14.48 -4.05 16.63
CA ASP A 298 13.58 -4.63 17.63
C ASP A 298 12.71 -5.75 17.03
N GLU A 299 11.81 -6.31 17.85
CA GLU A 299 10.87 -7.34 17.44
C GLU A 299 9.44 -6.86 17.70
N VAL A 300 8.55 -7.14 16.74
CA VAL A 300 7.13 -6.81 16.85
C VAL A 300 6.32 -8.09 16.80
N SER A 301 5.58 -8.37 17.87
CA SER A 301 4.62 -9.48 17.91
C SER A 301 3.24 -9.01 17.49
N ALA A 302 2.70 -9.58 16.42
CA ALA A 302 1.37 -9.25 15.90
C ALA A 302 0.76 -10.50 15.25
N GLY A 303 -0.53 -10.77 15.51
CA GLY A 303 -1.24 -11.90 14.90
C GLY A 303 -0.62 -13.28 15.17
N GLY A 304 0.05 -13.45 16.32
CA GLY A 304 0.77 -14.69 16.64
C GLY A 304 2.10 -14.88 15.90
N GLN A 305 2.51 -13.91 15.08
CA GLN A 305 3.80 -13.87 14.41
C GLN A 305 4.78 -12.97 15.18
N THR A 306 6.07 -13.25 15.07
CA THR A 306 7.14 -12.34 15.49
C THR A 306 7.85 -11.83 14.24
N VAL A 307 7.79 -10.52 14.03
CA VAL A 307 8.40 -9.85 12.88
C VAL A 307 9.64 -9.11 13.38
N LEU A 308 10.77 -9.30 12.70
CA LEU A 308 11.99 -8.55 12.96
C LEU A 308 11.86 -7.17 12.33
N ARG A 309 12.17 -6.12 13.09
CA ARG A 309 12.04 -4.74 12.60
C ARG A 309 13.35 -3.98 12.72
N ALA A 310 13.66 -3.20 11.68
CA ALA A 310 14.72 -2.21 11.69
C ALA A 310 14.14 -0.84 11.30
N THR A 311 14.37 0.17 12.14
CA THR A 311 14.07 1.57 11.83
C THR A 311 15.35 2.25 11.36
N VAL A 312 15.34 2.76 10.12
CA VAL A 312 16.50 3.26 9.41
C VAL A 312 16.36 4.77 9.22
N LYS A 313 17.22 5.55 9.89
CA LYS A 313 17.28 7.01 9.74
C LYS A 313 18.15 7.34 8.54
N ILE A 314 17.55 7.91 7.49
CA ILE A 314 18.25 8.26 6.25
C ILE A 314 18.87 9.65 6.39
N LYS A 315 20.09 9.81 5.88
CA LYS A 315 20.77 11.11 5.82
C LYS A 315 19.96 12.11 5.00
N PRO A 316 20.13 13.43 5.22
CA PRO A 316 19.38 14.46 4.50
C PRO A 316 19.47 14.37 2.96
N ASP A 317 20.62 13.94 2.43
CA ASP A 317 20.91 13.76 1.01
C ASP A 317 20.68 12.33 0.49
N GLY A 318 20.28 11.41 1.38
CA GLY A 318 19.99 10.02 1.03
C GLY A 318 18.63 9.86 0.31
N PRO A 319 18.42 8.72 -0.38
CA PRO A 319 17.16 8.46 -1.05
C PRO A 319 16.03 8.16 -0.06
N ALA A 320 14.88 8.82 -0.22
CA ALA A 320 13.74 8.72 0.69
C ALA A 320 13.17 7.29 0.84
N ILE A 321 13.34 6.43 -0.17
CA ILE A 321 12.88 5.02 -0.17
C ILE A 321 14.05 4.03 -0.34
N LEU A 322 15.19 4.32 0.32
CA LEU A 322 16.41 3.50 0.26
C LEU A 322 16.14 2.00 0.38
N VAL A 323 15.37 1.56 1.39
CA VAL A 323 15.20 0.13 1.67
C VAL A 323 14.41 -0.60 0.59
N GLN A 324 13.48 0.09 -0.09
CA GLN A 324 12.77 -0.46 -1.25
C GLN A 324 13.73 -0.60 -2.44
N GLN A 325 14.61 0.39 -2.67
CA GLN A 325 15.63 0.30 -3.72
C GLN A 325 16.60 -0.88 -3.47
N LEU A 326 16.99 -1.13 -2.22
CA LEU A 326 17.83 -2.28 -1.86
C LEU A 326 17.11 -3.60 -2.14
N PHE A 327 15.82 -3.70 -1.86
CA PHE A 327 15.03 -4.89 -2.15
C PHE A 327 14.92 -5.14 -3.67
N LEU A 328 14.58 -4.12 -4.44
CA LEU A 328 14.46 -4.23 -5.91
C LEU A 328 15.79 -4.59 -6.59
N ARG A 329 16.92 -4.25 -5.96
CA ARG A 329 18.29 -4.62 -6.41
C ARG A 329 18.80 -5.93 -5.79
N ASN A 330 17.95 -6.67 -5.05
CA ASN A 330 18.33 -7.88 -4.30
C ASN A 330 19.48 -7.69 -3.28
N GLN A 331 19.78 -6.43 -2.93
CA GLN A 331 20.81 -6.07 -1.95
C GLN A 331 20.32 -6.25 -0.51
N LEU A 332 19.00 -6.13 -0.29
CA LEU A 332 18.43 -6.35 1.03
C LEU A 332 18.56 -7.82 1.46
N ALA A 333 18.26 -8.75 0.55
CA ALA A 333 18.37 -10.19 0.82
C ALA A 333 19.80 -10.59 1.17
N SER A 334 20.82 -10.07 0.48
CA SER A 334 22.23 -10.39 0.78
C SER A 334 22.73 -9.88 2.14
N LEU A 335 22.05 -8.90 2.74
CA LEU A 335 22.34 -8.44 4.10
C LEU A 335 21.68 -9.32 5.16
N ILE A 336 20.46 -9.78 4.89
CA ILE A 336 19.60 -10.41 5.90
C ILE A 336 19.68 -11.94 5.84
N ASP A 337 19.84 -12.50 4.65
CA ASP A 337 19.75 -13.92 4.37
C ASP A 337 21.10 -14.49 3.91
N PRO A 338 21.69 -15.43 4.65
CA PRO A 338 22.99 -15.99 4.31
C PRO A 338 22.92 -16.96 3.12
N ALA A 339 21.72 -17.46 2.79
CA ALA A 339 21.47 -18.35 1.67
C ALA A 339 21.09 -17.58 0.39
N ALA A 340 20.84 -16.27 0.48
CA ALA A 340 20.63 -15.46 -0.70
C ALA A 340 21.89 -15.50 -1.58
N PRO A 341 21.79 -15.86 -2.86
CA PRO A 341 22.94 -15.84 -3.74
C PRO A 341 23.51 -14.42 -3.77
N VAL A 342 24.83 -14.33 -3.61
CA VAL A 342 25.57 -13.12 -3.93
C VAL A 342 25.33 -12.87 -5.40
N ASP A 343 24.57 -11.82 -5.71
CA ASP A 343 24.11 -11.50 -7.06
C ASP A 343 25.22 -11.74 -8.10
N PRO A 344 25.13 -12.79 -8.93
CA PRO A 344 26.24 -13.16 -9.79
C PRO A 344 26.37 -12.22 -11.00
N ALA A 345 25.39 -11.35 -11.31
CA ALA A 345 25.45 -10.56 -12.55
C ALA A 345 24.51 -9.33 -12.69
N GLY A 346 23.82 -8.85 -11.66
CA GLY A 346 22.99 -7.64 -11.79
C GLY A 346 21.78 -7.85 -12.69
N ALA A 347 21.08 -8.97 -12.55
CA ALA A 347 19.81 -9.20 -13.23
C ALA A 347 18.77 -8.17 -12.76
N VAL A 348 18.68 -7.07 -13.50
CA VAL A 348 17.72 -5.99 -13.31
C VAL A 348 16.31 -6.57 -13.36
N MET A 349 15.53 -6.41 -12.28
CA MET A 349 14.08 -6.60 -12.31
C MET A 349 13.53 -5.81 -13.50
N PRO A 350 12.80 -6.42 -14.45
CA PRO A 350 12.35 -5.73 -15.64
C PRO A 350 11.34 -4.62 -15.27
N GLY A 351 11.79 -3.37 -15.39
CA GLY A 351 10.96 -2.17 -15.51
C GLY A 351 10.26 -1.68 -14.23
N SER A 352 11.02 -1.10 -13.30
CA SER A 352 10.53 -0.10 -12.33
C SER A 352 10.86 1.30 -12.80
#